data_AF-A0A950VD85-F1
#
_entry.id   AF-A0A950VD85-F1
#
_cell.length_a   1.000
_cell.length_b   1.000
_cell.length_c   1.000
_cell.angle_alpha   90.00
_cell.angle_beta   90.00
_cell.angle_gamma   90.00
#
_symmetry.space_group_name_H-M   'P 1'
#
loop_
_entity.id
_entity.type
_entity.pdbx_description
1 polymer ?
#
loop_
_entity_poly.entity_id
_entity_poly.type
_entity_poly.pdbx_seq_one_letter_code
_entity_poly.pdbx_strand_id
1 'polypeptide(L)' 'MRTIADHAQALARARTSSRALVEACLARIADPDGEGARAVVKVYAEQARASAEAMDQVRR' A
#
# COMPACT_ATOMS: atom_id res chain seq x y z
N MET A 1 9.83 -12.01 -3.48
CA MET A 1 9.04 -11.04 -4.27
C MET A 1 7.64 -11.62 -4.46
N ARG A 2 6.58 -10.87 -4.13
CA ARG A 2 5.18 -11.30 -4.37
C ARG A 2 4.73 -10.79 -5.74
N THR A 3 3.91 -11.57 -6.43
CA THR A 3 3.31 -11.16 -7.70
C THR A 3 2.04 -10.33 -7.46
N ILE A 4 1.56 -9.64 -8.49
CA ILE A 4 0.27 -8.95 -8.44
C ILE A 4 -0.86 -9.95 -8.15
N ALA A 5 -0.78 -11.16 -8.71
CA ALA A 5 -1.75 -12.23 -8.46
C ALA A 5 -1.78 -12.66 -6.97
N ASP A 6 -0.61 -12.75 -6.32
CA ASP A 6 -0.53 -13.07 -4.89
C ASP A 6 -1.21 -11.99 -4.04
N HIS A 7 -1.01 -10.72 -4.37
CA HIS A 7 -1.67 -9.60 -3.69
C HIS A 7 -3.18 -9.60 -3.91
N ALA A 8 -3.64 -9.84 -5.14
CA ALA A 8 -5.06 -9.95 -5.45
C ALA A 8 -5.73 -11.08 -4.67
N GLN A 9 -5.08 -12.25 -4.59
CA GLN A 9 -5.59 -13.38 -3.81
C GLN A 9 -5.58 -13.10 -2.30
N ALA A 10 -4.57 -12.39 -1.79
CA ALA A 10 -4.53 -12.01 -0.38
C ALA A 10 -5.66 -11.04 -0.01
N LEU A 11 -5.95 -10.06 -0.88
CA LEU A 11 -7.07 -9.13 -0.72
C LEU A 11 -8.43 -9.86 -0.79
N ALA A 12 -8.62 -10.74 -1.78
CA ALA A 12 -9.86 -11.51 -1.96
C ALA A 12 -10.14 -12.46 -0.78
N ARG A 13 -9.09 -12.96 -0.12
CA ARG A 13 -9.20 -13.83 1.07
C ARG A 13 -9.18 -13.07 2.39
N ALA A 14 -9.29 -11.73 2.36
CA ALA A 14 -9.21 -10.87 3.55
C ALA A 14 -7.95 -11.08 4.42
N ARG A 15 -6.86 -11.61 3.84
CA ARG A 15 -5.57 -11.82 4.53
C ARG A 15 -4.72 -10.54 4.61
N THR A 16 -5.13 -9.51 3.89
CA THR A 16 -4.59 -8.15 3.93
C THR A 16 -5.68 -7.21 3.47
N SER A 17 -5.52 -5.92 3.74
CA SER A 17 -6.35 -4.86 3.20
C SER A 17 -5.51 -3.95 2.28
N SER A 18 -6.21 -3.19 1.44
CA SER A 18 -5.61 -2.13 0.62
C SER A 18 -4.95 -1.10 1.52
N ARG A 19 -5.61 -0.75 2.64
CA ARG A 19 -5.08 0.15 3.68
C ARG A 19 -3.74 -0.35 4.24
N ALA A 20 -3.63 -1.65 4.53
CA ALA A 20 -2.41 -2.24 5.07
C ALA A 20 -1.25 -2.25 4.05
N LEU A 21 -1.55 -2.51 2.77
CA LEU A 21 -0.54 -2.46 1.71
C LEU A 21 -0.01 -1.03 1.52
N VAL A 22 -0.88 -0.03 1.55
CA VAL A 22 -0.47 1.39 1.45
C VAL A 22 0.40 1.79 2.64
N GLU A 23 0.07 1.42 3.88
CA GLU A 23 0.94 1.73 5.02
C GLU A 23 2.31 1.08 4.91
N ALA A 24 2.39 -0.19 4.48
CA ALA A 24 3.66 -0.85 4.27
C ALA A 24 4.52 -0.13 3.22
N CYS A 25 3.91 0.39 2.15
CA CYS A 25 4.60 1.20 1.16
C CYS A 25 5.06 2.55 1.72
N LEU A 26 4.19 3.28 2.44
CA LEU A 26 4.53 4.57 3.05
C LEU A 26 5.66 4.43 4.07
N ALA A 27 5.63 3.38 4.90
CA ALA A 27 6.70 3.09 5.85
C ALA A 27 8.04 2.85 5.13
N ARG A 28 8.05 2.08 4.04
CA ARG A 28 9.26 1.87 3.23
C ARG A 28 9.76 3.13 2.52
N ILE A 29 8.86 4.04 2.17
CA ILE A 29 9.26 5.33 1.56
C ILE A 29 9.89 6.24 2.62
N ALA A 30 9.39 6.20 3.86
CA ALA A 30 9.87 6.99 4.98
C ALA A 30 11.10 6.40 5.68
N ASP A 31 11.52 5.19 5.31
CA ASP A 31 12.68 4.52 5.88
C ASP A 31 13.97 5.32 5.58
N PRO A 32 14.67 5.86 6.62
CA PRO A 32 15.86 6.69 6.42
C PRO A 32 17.06 5.89 5.88
N ASP A 33 17.10 4.57 6.13
CA ASP A 33 18.13 3.68 5.63
C ASP A 33 17.75 3.08 4.24
N GLY A 34 16.55 3.41 3.76
CA GLY A 34 16.02 2.97 2.47
C GLY A 34 16.25 3.97 1.33
N GLU A 35 15.96 3.53 0.11
CA GLU A 35 16.07 4.35 -1.10
C GLU A 35 14.83 5.23 -1.36
N GLY A 36 13.88 5.30 -0.41
CA GLY A 36 12.59 5.97 -0.58
C GLY A 36 12.72 7.44 -0.95
N ALA A 37 13.58 8.18 -0.25
CA ALA A 37 13.82 9.59 -0.49
C ALA A 37 14.47 9.88 -1.86
N ARG A 38 15.16 8.90 -2.44
CA ARG A 38 15.83 9.02 -3.75
C ARG A 38 14.93 8.57 -4.90
N ALA A 39 14.08 7.58 -4.66
CA ALA A 39 13.18 7.01 -5.67
C ALA A 39 11.87 7.77 -5.83
N VAL A 40 11.42 8.51 -4.81
CA VAL A 40 10.10 9.16 -4.79
C VAL A 40 10.23 10.67 -4.64
N VAL A 41 9.84 11.40 -5.68
CA VAL A 41 9.94 12.87 -5.72
C VAL A 41 8.85 13.55 -4.88
N LYS A 42 7.67 12.92 -4.76
CA LYS A 42 6.54 13.47 -3.99
C LYS A 42 5.65 12.36 -3.47
N VAL A 43 5.24 12.48 -2.20
CA VAL A 43 4.37 11.51 -1.53
C VAL A 43 3.02 12.15 -1.23
N TYR A 44 1.94 11.55 -1.73
CA TYR A 44 0.56 11.94 -1.46
C TYR A 44 -0.05 10.98 -0.44
N ALA A 45 0.45 11.02 0.79
CA ALA A 45 0.14 10.01 1.81
C ALA A 45 -1.36 9.93 2.13
N GLU A 46 -1.99 11.07 2.41
CA GLU A 46 -3.43 11.10 2.76
C GLU A 46 -4.31 10.62 1.62
N GLN A 47 -4.03 11.06 0.38
CA GLN A 47 -4.78 10.64 -0.80
C GLN A 47 -4.64 9.13 -1.03
N ALA A 48 -3.42 8.58 -0.87
CA ALA A 48 -3.19 7.15 -1.00
C ALA A 48 -3.97 6.35 0.05
N ARG A 49 -4.03 6.83 1.30
CA ARG A 49 -4.83 6.20 2.37
C ARG A 49 -6.33 6.25 2.06
N ALA A 50 -6.84 7.41 1.63
CA ALA A 50 -8.25 7.57 1.29
C ALA A 50 -8.68 6.66 0.13
N SER A 51 -7.86 6.55 -0.93
CA SER A 51 -8.13 5.62 -2.03
C SER A 51 -8.12 4.16 -1.57
N ALA A 52 -7.18 3.79 -0.70
CA ALA A 52 -7.12 2.44 -0.17
C ALA A 52 -8.34 2.09 0.69
N GLU A 53 -8.80 3.01 1.53
CA GLU A 53 -10.01 2.84 2.33
C GLU A 53 -11.25 2.67 1.46
N ALA A 54 -11.41 3.49 0.41
CA ALA A 54 -12.49 3.34 -0.55
C ALA A 54 -12.47 1.96 -1.24
N MET A 55 -11.30 1.44 -1.59
CA MET A 55 -11.16 0.10 -2.18
C MET A 55 -11.48 -1.02 -1.20
N ASP A 56 -11.15 -0.86 0.06
CA ASP A 56 -11.52 -1.82 1.10
C ASP A 56 -13.04 -1.83 1.34
N GLN A 57 -13.71 -0.68 1.22
CA GLN A 57 -15.18 -0.60 1.31
C GLN A 57 -15.89 -1.31 0.16
N VAL A 58 -15.37 -1.23 -1.08
CA VAL A 58 -15.92 -1.95 -2.25
C VAL A 58 -15.78 -3.48 -2.13
N ARG A 59 -14.87 -3.95 -1.27
CA ARG A 59 -14.56 -5.38 -1.09
C ARG A 59 -15.24 -6.02 0.13
N ARG A 60 -15.98 -5.25 0.93
CA ARG A 60 -16.84 -5.79 2.00
C ARG A 60 -18.15 -6.30 1.44
#